data_AF-A0A352T060-F1
#
_entry.id   AF-A0A352T060-F1
#
_cell.length_a   1.000
_cell.length_b   1.000
_cell.length_c   1.000
_cell.angle_alpha   90.00
_cell.angle_beta   90.00
_cell.angle_gamma   90.00
#
_symmetry.space_group_name_H-M   'P 1'
#
loop_
_entity.id
_entity.type
_entity.pdbx_description
1 polymer ?
#
loop_
_entity_poly.entity_id
_entity_poly.type
_entity_poly.pdbx_seq_one_letter_code
_entity_poly.pdbx_strand_id
1 'polypeptide(L)'
;RSSDLDLNKRFNFFHFNIELDGGPCIYKRSIGCGAGTEYIAVTPTGDFYPCHQFVGQEEFIIGNVDDGITNDDVVDKFRNVSVNEKPVCKDCWAKYYCSGGCHANAYNFNSDFNIPYEVGCELEKKRIECSIYIKAKLSDTAE
;
A
#
# COMPACT_ATOMS: atom_id res chain seq x y z
N ARG A 1 -14.66 -1.64 -23.31
CA ARG A 1 -16.00 -1.03 -23.12
C ARG A 1 -15.81 0.19 -22.23
N SER A 2 -15.55 1.36 -22.82
CA SER A 2 -15.20 2.62 -22.14
C SER A 2 -16.29 3.67 -22.37
N SER A 3 -17.56 3.31 -22.15
CA SER A 3 -18.71 4.13 -22.53
C SER A 3 -19.53 4.69 -21.37
N ASP A 4 -19.16 4.45 -20.11
CA ASP A 4 -19.97 4.85 -18.95
C ASP A 4 -19.16 5.60 -17.87
N LEU A 5 -18.38 6.61 -18.27
CA LEU A 5 -17.86 7.61 -17.32
C LEU A 5 -18.92 8.69 -17.13
N ASP A 6 -19.88 8.39 -16.26
CA ASP A 6 -20.82 9.35 -15.69
C ASP A 6 -20.03 10.46 -14.99
N LEU A 7 -20.04 11.68 -15.56
CA LEU A 7 -19.34 12.86 -15.04
C LEU A 7 -19.81 13.29 -13.63
N ASN A 8 -20.96 12.78 -13.17
CA ASN A 8 -21.45 12.98 -11.80
C ASN A 8 -20.97 11.90 -10.81
N LYS A 9 -20.39 10.80 -11.28
CA LYS A 9 -19.68 9.85 -10.41
C LYS A 9 -18.26 10.34 -10.21
N ARG A 10 -18.03 11.00 -9.07
CA ARG A 10 -16.68 11.29 -8.57
C ARG A 10 -15.86 10.00 -8.68
N PHE A 11 -14.73 10.07 -9.38
CA PHE A 11 -13.75 8.99 -9.42
C PHE A 11 -13.23 8.77 -7.99
N ASN A 12 -13.73 7.73 -7.33
CA ASN A 12 -13.35 7.39 -5.96
C ASN A 12 -12.20 6.40 -5.99
N PHE A 13 -10.98 6.89 -5.77
CA PHE A 13 -9.80 6.04 -5.63
C PHE A 13 -9.50 5.83 -4.15
N PHE A 14 -10.08 4.77 -3.58
CA PHE A 14 -10.09 4.52 -2.15
C PHE A 14 -8.69 4.43 -1.50
N HIS A 15 -7.65 4.06 -2.25
CA HIS A 15 -6.28 4.03 -1.72
C HIS A 15 -5.74 5.41 -1.31
N PHE A 16 -6.37 6.50 -1.75
CA PHE A 16 -6.00 7.88 -1.40
C PHE A 16 -7.01 8.56 -0.49
N ASN A 17 -8.05 7.85 -0.04
CA ASN A 17 -9.02 8.44 0.86
C ASN A 17 -8.40 8.58 2.26
N ILE A 18 -8.28 9.82 2.72
CA ILE A 18 -7.82 10.14 4.07
C ILE A 18 -9.05 10.43 4.92
N GLU A 19 -9.31 9.55 5.89
CA GLU A 19 -10.28 9.80 6.96
C GLU A 19 -9.56 10.32 8.21
N LEU A 20 -9.84 11.57 8.56
CA LEU A 20 -9.21 12.26 9.69
C LEU A 20 -9.87 11.92 11.03
N ASP A 21 -11.14 11.54 10.97
CA ASP A 21 -12.12 11.52 12.05
C ASP A 21 -12.57 10.10 12.44
N GLY A 22 -12.45 9.12 11.54
CA GLY A 22 -12.90 7.73 11.76
C GLY A 22 -12.05 6.65 11.10
N GLY A 23 -10.83 6.99 10.64
CA GLY A 23 -10.02 6.10 9.82
C GLY A 23 -9.64 4.77 10.50
N PRO A 24 -9.05 3.84 9.73
CA PRO A 24 -8.87 2.46 10.17
C PRO A 24 -7.96 2.38 11.41
N CYS A 25 -8.11 1.31 12.19
CA CYS A 25 -7.38 1.11 13.43
C CYS A 25 -5.85 1.18 13.23
N ILE A 26 -5.11 1.44 14.31
CA ILE A 26 -3.64 1.63 14.28
C ILE A 26 -2.91 0.52 13.52
N TYR A 27 -3.38 -0.72 13.66
CA TYR A 27 -2.85 -1.89 12.96
C TYR A 27 -2.85 -1.70 11.44
N LYS A 28 -3.98 -1.29 10.85
CA LYS A 28 -4.08 -1.04 9.41
C LYS A 28 -3.26 0.16 8.95
N ARG A 29 -3.11 1.18 9.80
CA ARG A 29 -2.22 2.34 9.54
C ARG A 29 -0.73 1.99 9.62
N SER A 30 -0.38 0.82 10.13
CA SER A 30 1.01 0.37 10.26
C SER A 30 1.43 -0.61 9.17
N ILE A 31 0.53 -1.49 8.71
CA ILE A 31 0.86 -2.63 7.83
C ILE A 31 0.76 -2.29 6.34
N GLY A 32 0.12 -1.19 5.96
CA GLY A 32 0.03 -0.77 4.57
C GLY A 32 -0.95 -1.62 3.75
N CYS A 33 -0.57 -1.98 2.53
CA CYS A 33 -1.50 -2.61 1.58
C CYS A 33 -1.79 -4.09 1.84
N GLY A 34 -1.09 -4.72 2.80
CA GLY A 34 -1.28 -6.13 3.17
C GLY A 34 -0.67 -7.14 2.18
N ALA A 35 0.16 -6.70 1.23
CA ALA A 35 0.84 -7.59 0.28
C ALA A 35 1.57 -8.73 1.01
N GLY A 36 1.38 -9.97 0.55
CA GLY A 36 2.01 -11.16 1.11
C GLY A 36 1.44 -11.62 2.46
N THR A 37 0.45 -10.94 3.03
CA THR A 37 -0.14 -11.31 4.33
C THR A 37 -1.66 -11.35 4.30
N GLU A 38 -2.31 -10.22 4.02
CA GLU A 38 -3.77 -10.09 3.94
C GLU A 38 -4.27 -9.96 2.48
N TYR A 39 -3.34 -9.71 1.56
CA TYR A 39 -3.56 -9.58 0.14
C TYR A 39 -2.50 -10.39 -0.62
N ILE A 40 -2.94 -11.17 -1.59
CA ILE A 40 -2.09 -11.96 -2.48
C ILE A 40 -2.62 -11.84 -3.92
N ALA A 41 -1.74 -12.02 -4.89
CA ALA A 41 -2.10 -12.21 -6.29
C ALA A 41 -2.06 -13.70 -6.64
N VAL A 42 -2.96 -14.14 -7.51
CA VAL A 42 -3.03 -15.52 -8.01
C VAL A 42 -2.87 -15.49 -9.52
N THR A 43 -1.95 -16.28 -10.05
CA THR A 43 -1.71 -16.39 -11.50
C THR A 43 -2.69 -17.39 -12.15
N PRO A 44 -2.80 -17.43 -13.50
CA PRO A 44 -3.61 -18.43 -14.19
C PRO A 44 -3.14 -19.88 -13.97
N THR A 45 -1.87 -20.08 -13.62
CA THR A 45 -1.30 -21.39 -13.26
C THR A 45 -1.58 -21.77 -11.80
N GLY A 46 -2.21 -20.88 -11.04
CA GLY A 46 -2.56 -21.10 -9.63
C GLY A 46 -1.51 -20.60 -8.65
N ASP A 47 -0.39 -20.06 -9.10
CA ASP A 47 0.69 -19.62 -8.22
C ASP A 47 0.32 -18.36 -7.44
N PHE A 48 0.71 -18.34 -6.17
CA PHE A 48 0.50 -17.23 -5.27
C PHE A 48 1.73 -16.33 -5.22
N TYR A 49 1.49 -15.02 -5.28
CA TYR A 49 2.49 -13.97 -5.12
C TYR A 49 2.04 -12.91 -4.10
N PRO A 50 2.96 -12.20 -3.43
CA PRO A 50 2.62 -11.18 -2.45
C PRO A 50 1.76 -10.05 -3.01
N CYS A 51 2.00 -9.65 -4.26
CA CYS A 51 1.12 -8.77 -5.01
C CYS A 51 1.36 -8.93 -6.51
N HIS A 52 0.51 -8.31 -7.33
CA HIS A 52 0.61 -8.40 -8.79
C HIS A 52 1.95 -7.87 -9.36
N GLN A 53 2.65 -6.98 -8.65
CA GLN A 53 3.94 -6.43 -9.10
C GLN A 53 5.10 -7.45 -9.01
N PHE A 54 4.93 -8.52 -8.23
CA PHE A 54 5.94 -9.58 -8.10
C PHE A 54 5.69 -10.79 -9.01
N VAL A 55 4.55 -10.82 -9.72
CA VAL A 55 4.23 -11.93 -10.63
C VAL A 55 5.30 -12.04 -11.72
N GLY A 56 5.85 -13.25 -11.90
CA GLY A 56 6.93 -13.54 -12.85
C GLY A 56 8.33 -13.52 -12.24
N GLN A 57 8.46 -13.22 -10.94
CA GLN A 57 9.71 -13.33 -10.19
C GLN A 57 9.63 -14.57 -9.27
N GLU A 58 10.13 -15.71 -9.75
CA GLU A 58 9.95 -17.03 -9.09
C GLU A 58 10.36 -17.03 -7.61
N GLU A 59 11.32 -16.19 -7.21
CA GLU A 59 11.76 -16.05 -5.82
C GLU A 59 10.69 -15.52 -4.86
N PHE A 60 9.59 -14.97 -5.40
CA PHE A 60 8.46 -14.44 -4.65
C PHE A 60 7.22 -15.34 -4.67
N ILE A 61 7.31 -16.57 -5.19
CA ILE A 61 6.20 -17.53 -5.07
C ILE A 61 6.00 -17.88 -3.60
N ILE A 62 4.79 -17.64 -3.07
CA ILE A 62 4.42 -17.95 -1.68
C ILE A 62 3.65 -19.27 -1.53
N GLY A 63 3.17 -19.84 -2.64
CA GLY A 63 2.36 -21.05 -2.65
C GLY A 63 1.60 -21.24 -3.96
N ASN A 64 0.61 -22.14 -3.96
CA ASN A 64 -0.25 -22.43 -5.10
C ASN A 64 -1.68 -22.75 -4.64
N VAL A 65 -2.70 -22.54 -5.48
CA VAL A 65 -4.11 -22.87 -5.19
C VAL A 65 -4.34 -24.30 -4.75
N ASP A 66 -3.56 -25.26 -5.26
CA ASP A 66 -3.73 -26.67 -4.96
C ASP A 66 -3.11 -27.06 -3.60
N ASP A 67 -1.99 -26.42 -3.22
CA ASP A 67 -1.21 -26.75 -2.02
C ASP A 67 -1.40 -25.77 -0.86
N GLY A 68 -1.98 -24.59 -1.13
CA GLY A 68 -2.06 -23.48 -0.19
C GLY A 68 -0.76 -22.66 -0.13
N ILE A 69 -0.55 -21.96 1.00
CA ILE A 69 0.68 -21.22 1.29
C ILE A 69 1.74 -22.21 1.76
N THR A 70 2.88 -22.26 1.05
CA THR A 70 3.95 -23.24 1.30
C THR A 70 5.31 -22.61 1.57
N ASN A 71 5.47 -21.30 1.34
CA ASN A 71 6.72 -20.58 1.52
C ASN A 71 6.56 -19.48 2.57
N ASP A 72 6.63 -19.90 3.83
CA ASP A 72 6.54 -19.01 4.99
C ASP A 72 7.67 -17.99 5.04
N ASP A 73 8.86 -18.31 4.51
CA ASP A 73 10.01 -17.40 4.51
C ASP A 73 9.71 -16.10 3.72
N VAL A 74 9.05 -16.23 2.57
CA VAL A 74 8.63 -15.06 1.78
C VAL A 74 7.49 -14.34 2.49
N VAL A 75 6.50 -15.05 3.02
CA VAL A 75 5.41 -14.45 3.80
C VAL A 75 5.94 -13.63 4.98
N ASP A 76 6.91 -14.17 5.72
CA ASP A 76 7.53 -13.51 6.87
C ASP A 76 8.32 -12.27 6.48
N LYS A 77 8.96 -12.24 5.30
CA LYS A 77 9.58 -11.00 4.79
C LYS A 77 8.56 -9.87 4.64
N PHE A 78 7.37 -10.17 4.13
CA PHE A 78 6.32 -9.15 3.97
C PHE A 78 5.63 -8.81 5.29
N ARG A 79 5.42 -9.80 6.16
CA ARG A 79 4.83 -9.60 7.50
C ARG A 79 5.66 -8.70 8.39
N ASN A 80 6.99 -8.79 8.31
CA ASN A 80 7.93 -8.06 9.16
C ASN A 80 8.36 -6.70 8.59
N VAL A 81 7.73 -6.23 7.51
CA VAL A 81 8.03 -4.92 6.93
C VAL A 81 6.81 -4.03 7.11
N SER A 82 6.78 -3.24 8.19
CA SER A 82 5.76 -2.22 8.42
C SER A 82 6.41 -0.83 8.49
N VAL A 83 5.57 0.19 8.68
CA VAL A 83 6.03 1.57 8.89
C VAL A 83 6.95 1.72 10.12
N ASN A 84 6.85 0.81 11.10
CA ASN A 84 7.65 0.87 12.32
C ASN A 84 9.05 0.27 12.15
N GLU A 85 9.25 -0.63 11.19
CA GLU A 85 10.54 -1.29 10.96
C GLU A 85 11.42 -0.48 10.01
N LYS A 86 10.82 0.27 9.08
CA LYS A 86 11.53 1.15 8.13
C LYS A 86 12.16 2.35 8.86
N PRO A 87 13.50 2.48 8.90
CA PRO A 87 14.17 3.54 9.68
C PRO A 87 13.71 4.96 9.32
N VAL A 88 13.63 5.28 8.02
CA VAL A 88 13.20 6.60 7.54
C VAL A 88 11.74 6.93 7.87
N CYS A 89 10.91 5.92 8.10
CA CYS A 89 9.51 6.11 8.43
C CYS A 89 9.29 6.46 9.90
N LYS A 90 10.22 6.11 10.80
CA LYS A 90 10.10 6.37 12.25
C LYS A 90 9.94 7.85 12.55
N ASP A 91 10.69 8.70 11.84
CA ASP A 91 10.70 10.15 12.02
C ASP A 91 9.83 10.90 10.99
N CYS A 92 9.09 10.18 10.13
CA CYS A 92 8.25 10.78 9.10
C CYS A 92 6.89 11.21 9.66
N TRP A 93 6.51 12.48 9.45
CA TRP A 93 5.21 13.01 9.89
C TRP A 93 4.01 12.32 9.20
N ALA A 94 4.21 11.80 7.99
CA ALA A 94 3.16 11.19 7.18
C ALA A 94 2.96 9.69 7.45
N LYS A 95 3.72 9.09 8.37
CA LYS A 95 3.85 7.63 8.50
C LYS A 95 2.52 6.89 8.71
N TYR A 96 1.60 7.44 9.50
CA TYR A 96 0.28 6.83 9.73
C TYR A 96 -0.79 7.22 8.70
N TYR A 97 -0.45 8.09 7.75
CA TYR A 97 -1.27 8.38 6.58
C TYR A 97 -0.87 7.49 5.39
N CYS A 98 0.43 7.31 5.15
CA CYS A 98 0.92 6.53 4.01
C CYS A 98 1.20 5.05 4.32
N SER A 99 1.24 4.66 5.59
CA SER A 99 1.43 3.28 6.06
C SER A 99 2.71 2.59 5.56
N GLY A 100 3.77 3.36 5.25
CA GLY A 100 5.08 2.81 4.85
C GLY A 100 5.31 2.61 3.34
N GLY A 101 4.35 2.99 2.50
CA GLY A 101 4.50 3.03 1.05
C GLY A 101 4.44 1.66 0.35
N CYS A 102 4.81 1.61 -0.93
CA CYS A 102 4.71 0.40 -1.76
C CYS A 102 5.92 -0.53 -1.59
N HIS A 103 5.69 -1.78 -1.19
CA HIS A 103 6.73 -2.82 -1.08
C HIS A 103 7.42 -3.12 -2.42
N ALA A 104 6.66 -3.14 -3.52
CA ALA A 104 7.22 -3.39 -4.85
C ALA A 104 8.17 -2.27 -5.28
N ASN A 105 7.84 -1.01 -5.04
CA ASN A 105 8.76 0.09 -5.33
C ASN A 105 10.01 0.04 -4.43
N ALA A 106 9.85 -0.26 -3.13
CA ALA A 106 10.98 -0.42 -2.23
C ALA A 106 11.97 -1.48 -2.76
N TYR A 107 11.46 -2.65 -3.12
CA TYR A 107 12.28 -3.73 -3.66
C TYR A 107 12.86 -3.43 -5.05
N ASN A 108 12.05 -2.94 -5.99
CA ASN A 108 12.50 -2.70 -7.37
C ASN A 108 13.60 -1.63 -7.47
N PHE A 109 13.58 -0.62 -6.60
CA PHE A 109 14.57 0.46 -6.62
C PHE A 109 15.77 0.23 -5.69
N ASN A 110 15.60 -0.53 -4.60
CA ASN A 110 16.64 -0.67 -3.57
C ASN A 110 17.07 -2.12 -3.32
N SER A 111 16.38 -3.11 -3.91
CA SER A 111 16.51 -4.54 -3.56
C SER A 111 16.32 -4.83 -2.06
N ASP A 112 15.64 -3.93 -1.35
CA ASP A 112 15.39 -4.02 0.09
C ASP A 112 14.01 -3.43 0.42
N PHE A 113 13.19 -4.23 1.07
CA PHE A 113 11.85 -3.83 1.50
C PHE A 113 11.87 -2.75 2.59
N ASN A 114 12.96 -2.63 3.36
CA ASN A 114 13.08 -1.67 4.46
C ASN A 114 13.45 -0.26 4.01
N ILE A 115 13.85 -0.10 2.74
CA ILE A 115 14.24 1.18 2.16
C ILE A 115 13.12 1.62 1.21
N PRO A 116 12.27 2.60 1.60
CA PRO A 116 11.23 3.14 0.73
C PRO A 116 11.81 3.79 -0.52
N TYR A 117 11.02 3.83 -1.59
CA TYR A 117 11.35 4.62 -2.77
C TYR A 117 11.13 6.12 -2.49
N GLU A 118 12.21 6.89 -2.43
CA GLU A 118 12.24 8.29 -1.97
C GLU A 118 11.28 9.20 -2.77
N VAL A 119 11.35 9.16 -4.10
CA VAL A 119 10.47 9.97 -4.96
C VAL A 119 9.00 9.62 -4.71
N GLY A 120 8.69 8.34 -4.52
CA GLY A 120 7.35 7.89 -4.15
C GLY A 120 6.88 8.48 -2.82
N CYS A 121 7.79 8.61 -1.84
CA CYS A 121 7.52 9.20 -0.54
C CYS A 121 7.24 10.71 -0.62
N GLU A 122 8.02 11.47 -1.41
CA GLU A 122 7.78 12.90 -1.61
C GLU A 122 6.43 13.18 -2.29
N LEU A 123 6.11 12.39 -3.33
CA LEU A 123 4.82 12.50 -4.01
C LEU A 123 3.66 12.18 -3.07
N GLU A 124 3.77 11.14 -2.24
CA GLU A 124 2.74 10.77 -1.27
C GLU A 124 2.56 11.84 -0.19
N LYS A 125 3.65 12.38 0.36
CA LYS A 125 3.59 13.49 1.31
C LYS A 125 2.87 14.69 0.73
N LYS A 126 3.18 15.08 -0.52
CA LYS A 126 2.49 16.19 -1.18
C LYS A 126 1.01 15.90 -1.41
N ARG A 127 0.64 14.67 -1.79
CA ARG A 127 -0.77 14.25 -1.91
C ARG A 127 -1.51 14.39 -0.59
N ILE A 128 -0.90 13.95 0.52
CA ILE A 128 -1.47 14.06 1.87
C ILE A 128 -1.66 15.53 2.26
N GLU A 129 -0.64 16.38 2.06
CA GLU A 129 -0.73 17.82 2.32
C GLU A 129 -1.90 18.47 1.55
N CYS A 130 -2.01 18.21 0.24
CA CYS A 130 -3.10 18.73 -0.58
C CYS A 130 -4.47 18.22 -0.11
N SER A 131 -4.56 16.95 0.29
CA SER A 131 -5.80 16.33 0.76
C SER A 131 -6.27 16.95 2.08
N ILE A 132 -5.36 17.16 3.03
CA ILE A 132 -5.63 17.86 4.30
C ILE A 132 -6.11 19.28 4.02
N TYR A 133 -5.43 20.02 3.12
CA TYR A 133 -5.82 21.37 2.74
C TYR A 133 -7.24 21.42 2.15
N ILE A 134 -7.55 20.54 1.20
CA ILE A 134 -8.89 20.47 0.58
C ILE A 134 -9.94 20.16 1.65
N LYS A 135 -9.69 19.19 2.53
CA LYS A 135 -10.63 18.82 3.60
C LYS A 135 -10.87 19.98 4.57
N ALA A 136 -9.81 20.72 4.94
CA ALA A 136 -9.95 21.92 5.76
C ALA A 136 -10.82 22.98 5.08
N LYS A 137 -10.54 23.30 3.81
CA LYS A 137 -11.33 24.28 3.05
C LYS A 137 -12.80 23.90 2.86
N LEU A 138 -13.08 22.62 2.66
CA LEU A 138 -14.45 22.11 2.57
C LEU A 138 -15.18 22.10 3.91
N SER A 139 -14.45 22.02 5.03
CA SER A 139 -15.05 22.10 6.36
C SER A 139 -15.41 23.56 6.71
N ASP A 140 -14.55 24.51 6.34
CA ASP A 140 -14.81 25.96 6.50
C ASP A 140 -16.02 26.48 5.71
N THR A 141 -16.46 25.76 4.66
CA THR A 141 -17.60 26.16 3.80
C THR A 141 -18.91 25.42 4.11
N ALA A 142 -18.89 24.50 5.07
CA ALA A 142 -20.06 23.71 5.49
C ALA A 142 -20.80 24.33 6.70
N GLU A 143 -20.30 25.45 7.23
CA GLU A 143 -20.98 26.36 8.18
C GLU A 143 -21.67 27.51 7.43
#